data_AF-A0AA36HRK9-F1
#
_entry.id   AF-A0AA36HRK9-F1
#
_cell.length_a   1.000
_cell.length_b   1.000
_cell.length_c   1.000
_cell.angle_alpha   90.00
_cell.angle_beta   90.00
_cell.angle_gamma   90.00
#
_symmetry.space_group_name_H-M   'P 1'
#
loop_
_entity.id
_entity.type
_entity.pdbx_description
1 polymer ?
#
loop_
_entity_poly.entity_id
_entity_poly.type
_entity_poly.pdbx_seq_one_letter_code
_entity_poly.pdbx_strand_id
1 'polypeptide(L)'
;MEYLKVDQVFDLVGQGDLDTLRSYVSDSFDWNVVHPKEKITLLQEGMFLGLSSQRAASKAMETITWLLGKGADPGKKVTMGVGFELDGVDMDAGAEYSAASLTVQLRTEFLNTANLPPSDWRVMFLTSALAALAVVVRQDSLGAKVLIDESLQDRWERVLHASCHDVAFEVNDGCVGAHVAVLSQSSPVLQAMLSSGSFREAESKVIQVPDCDVKGLRLFLDLLYTGGTREEVAVDMALAALDPAHRWQGLAAGGCPREDLGRPTHREDLRGSC
;
A
#
# COMPACT_ATOMS: atom_id res chain seq x y z
N MET A 1 11.41 5.76 37.78
CA MET A 1 12.15 5.91 36.52
C MET A 1 11.36 6.90 35.70
N GLU A 2 11.90 8.10 35.49
CA GLU A 2 11.19 9.17 34.79
C GLU A 2 11.26 8.88 33.29
N TYR A 3 10.09 8.76 32.64
CA TYR A 3 10.03 8.48 31.21
C TYR A 3 10.44 9.73 30.42
N LEU A 4 11.20 9.53 29.34
CA LEU A 4 11.58 10.61 28.44
C LEU A 4 10.33 11.26 27.82
N LYS A 5 10.33 12.59 27.77
CA LYS A 5 9.34 13.36 27.01
C LYS A 5 9.61 13.22 25.52
N VAL A 6 8.57 13.39 24.70
CA VAL A 6 8.65 13.29 23.23
C VAL A 6 9.80 14.14 22.66
N ASP A 7 9.92 15.40 23.07
CA ASP A 7 10.98 16.29 22.61
C ASP A 7 12.38 15.73 22.87
N GLN A 8 12.59 15.10 24.04
CA GLN A 8 13.87 14.49 24.39
C GLN A 8 14.18 13.26 23.52
N VAL A 9 13.15 12.51 23.10
CA VAL A 9 13.31 11.38 22.19
C VAL A 9 13.75 11.88 20.81
N PHE A 10 13.15 12.97 20.31
CA PHE A 10 13.60 13.61 19.07
C PHE A 10 15.03 14.13 19.17
N ASP A 11 15.40 14.80 20.28
CA ASP A 11 16.77 15.28 20.49
C ASP A 11 17.80 14.13 20.44
N LEU A 12 17.47 12.98 21.02
CA LEU A 12 18.35 11.80 20.98
C LEU A 12 18.43 11.18 19.59
N VAL A 13 17.32 11.13 18.84
CA VAL A 13 17.33 10.69 17.43
C VAL A 13 18.16 11.65 16.58
N GLY A 14 18.00 12.96 16.75
CA GLY A 14 18.79 13.99 16.06
C GLY A 14 20.27 14.00 16.44
N GLN A 15 20.66 13.36 17.55
CA GLN A 15 22.05 13.14 17.94
C GLN A 15 22.59 11.76 17.50
N GLY A 16 21.71 10.84 17.11
CA GLY A 16 22.04 9.45 16.83
C GLY A 16 22.50 8.68 18.08
N ASP A 17 21.99 9.06 19.27
CA ASP A 17 22.30 8.38 20.54
C ASP A 17 21.33 7.22 20.80
N LEU A 18 21.58 6.12 20.09
CA LEU A 18 20.76 4.92 20.18
C LEU A 18 20.86 4.19 21.51
N ASP A 19 22.01 4.29 22.19
CA ASP A 19 22.22 3.57 23.45
C ASP A 19 21.35 4.18 24.57
N THR A 20 21.26 5.51 24.60
CA THR A 20 20.33 6.21 25.49
C THR A 20 18.87 5.93 25.10
N LEU A 21 18.51 5.93 23.81
CA LEU A 21 17.16 5.59 23.38
C LEU A 21 16.74 4.17 23.82
N ARG A 22 17.63 3.19 23.66
CA ARG A 22 17.39 1.78 24.03
C ARG A 22 17.23 1.58 25.53
N SER A 23 17.84 2.42 26.36
CA SER A 23 17.84 2.27 27.82
C SER A 23 16.70 3.00 28.52
N TYR A 24 16.19 4.10 27.96
CA TYR A 24 15.22 4.97 28.63
C TYR A 24 13.81 4.97 28.00
N VAL A 25 13.64 4.49 26.76
CA VAL A 25 12.31 4.48 26.11
C VAL A 25 11.61 3.14 26.33
N SER A 26 10.37 3.20 26.81
CA SER A 26 9.51 2.01 27.01
C SER A 26 9.18 1.31 25.70
N ASP A 27 9.00 -0.02 25.73
CA ASP A 27 8.47 -0.77 24.58
C ASP A 27 7.04 -0.35 24.19
N SER A 28 6.31 0.31 25.09
CA SER A 28 4.98 0.86 24.85
C SER A 28 4.98 2.26 24.23
N PHE A 29 6.14 2.82 23.89
CA PHE A 29 6.24 4.14 23.29
C PHE A 29 5.70 4.15 21.86
N ASP A 30 4.94 5.19 21.51
CA ASP A 30 4.43 5.36 20.14
C ASP A 30 5.53 5.97 19.24
N TRP A 31 6.18 5.11 18.46
CA TRP A 31 7.22 5.49 17.49
C TRP A 31 6.70 6.31 16.31
N ASN A 32 5.39 6.46 16.19
CA ASN A 32 4.73 7.27 15.17
C ASN A 32 4.39 8.68 15.68
N VAL A 33 4.85 9.07 16.87
CA VAL A 33 4.63 10.41 17.40
C VAL A 33 5.18 11.49 16.46
N VAL A 34 4.49 12.63 16.42
CA VAL A 34 4.84 13.79 15.60
C VAL A 34 5.41 14.88 16.49
N HIS A 35 6.54 15.45 16.10
CA HIS A 35 7.19 16.53 16.84
C HIS A 35 6.23 17.74 16.97
N PRO A 36 6.02 18.29 18.17
CA PRO A 36 4.97 19.29 18.40
C PRO A 36 5.20 20.60 17.64
N LYS A 37 6.46 21.00 17.43
CA LYS A 37 6.84 22.24 16.75
C LYS A 37 7.07 22.02 15.25
N GLU A 38 8.07 21.20 14.93
CA GLU A 38 8.51 20.92 13.56
C GLU A 38 7.53 20.10 12.71
N LYS A 39 6.59 19.39 13.35
CA LYS A 39 5.59 18.54 12.69
C LYS A 39 6.20 17.44 11.81
N ILE A 40 7.31 16.86 12.26
CA ILE A 40 7.97 15.73 11.61
C ILE A 40 7.88 14.47 12.47
N THR A 41 8.07 13.31 11.86
CA THR A 41 8.16 12.00 12.52
C THR A 41 9.59 11.68 12.94
N LEU A 42 9.77 10.72 13.84
CA LEU A 42 11.10 10.25 14.25
C LEU A 42 11.91 9.67 13.08
N LEU A 43 11.25 9.05 12.10
CA LEU A 43 11.92 8.57 10.89
C LEU A 43 12.45 9.73 10.04
N GLN A 44 11.68 10.81 9.87
CA GLN A 44 12.12 12.00 9.15
C GLN A 44 13.29 12.68 9.88
N GLU A 45 13.25 12.75 11.22
CA GLU A 45 14.37 13.25 12.03
C GLU A 45 15.64 12.43 11.79
N GLY A 46 15.53 11.10 11.78
CA GLY A 46 16.64 10.20 11.42
C GLY A 46 17.20 10.46 10.01
N MET A 47 16.35 10.81 9.04
CA MET A 47 16.80 11.19 7.70
C MET A 47 17.60 12.50 7.72
N PHE A 48 17.13 13.51 8.44
CA PHE A 48 17.84 14.79 8.56
C PHE A 48 19.19 14.64 9.26
N LEU A 49 19.26 13.84 10.33
CA LEU A 49 20.54 13.46 10.94
C LEU A 49 21.49 12.87 9.89
N GLY A 50 21.00 11.94 9.06
CA GLY A 50 21.81 11.29 8.06
C GLY A 50 22.34 12.23 6.98
N LEU A 51 21.58 13.28 6.66
CA LEU A 51 21.95 14.30 5.69
C LEU A 51 22.85 15.42 6.27
N SER A 52 22.96 15.53 7.59
CA SER A 52 23.78 16.56 8.24
C SER A 52 25.28 16.43 7.95
N SER A 53 25.79 15.19 7.82
CA SER A 53 27.18 14.93 7.47
C SER A 53 27.42 13.47 7.07
N GLN A 54 28.47 13.24 6.27
CA GLN A 54 28.89 11.88 5.89
C GLN A 54 29.23 11.00 7.11
N ARG A 55 29.73 11.60 8.20
CA ARG A 55 30.03 10.86 9.45
C ARG A 55 28.75 10.45 10.19
N ALA A 56 27.70 11.28 10.12
CA ALA A 56 26.42 11.00 10.75
C ALA A 56 25.59 9.97 9.97
N ALA A 57 25.76 9.86 8.64
CA ALA A 57 25.01 8.95 7.77
C ALA A 57 24.98 7.50 8.27
N SER A 58 26.11 6.96 8.77
CA SER A 58 26.15 5.60 9.30
C SER A 58 25.33 5.44 10.58
N LYS A 59 25.39 6.42 11.49
CA LYS A 59 24.62 6.41 12.75
C LYS A 59 23.12 6.60 12.47
N ALA A 60 22.80 7.47 11.52
CA ALA A 60 21.44 7.68 11.04
C ALA A 60 20.85 6.39 10.47
N MET A 61 21.59 5.65 9.65
CA MET A 61 21.11 4.37 9.11
C MET A 61 20.84 3.33 10.20
N GLU A 62 21.70 3.23 11.21
CA GLU A 62 21.44 2.36 12.37
C GLU A 62 20.16 2.80 13.09
N THR A 63 19.98 4.11 13.24
CA THR A 63 18.83 4.70 13.94
C THR A 63 17.53 4.44 13.19
N ILE A 64 17.50 4.70 11.89
CA ILE A 64 16.36 4.43 11.01
C ILE A 64 16.00 2.95 11.04
N THR A 65 16.97 2.07 10.90
CA THR A 65 16.74 0.62 10.91
C THR A 65 16.15 0.15 12.25
N TRP A 66 16.65 0.70 13.35
CA TRP A 66 16.14 0.39 14.68
C TRP A 66 14.72 0.93 14.90
N LEU A 67 14.43 2.17 14.50
CA LEU A 67 13.09 2.77 14.57
C LEU A 67 12.07 1.95 13.76
N LEU A 68 12.45 1.52 12.55
CA LEU A 68 11.65 0.64 11.71
C LEU A 68 11.37 -0.70 12.42
N GLY A 69 12.39 -1.31 13.04
CA GLY A 69 12.22 -2.54 13.84
C GLY A 69 11.33 -2.38 15.07
N LYS A 70 11.12 -1.14 15.54
CA LYS A 70 10.21 -0.80 16.64
C LYS A 70 8.79 -0.42 16.17
N GLY A 71 8.53 -0.44 14.86
CA GLY A 71 7.19 -0.18 14.30
C GLY A 71 6.92 1.27 13.93
N ALA A 72 7.97 2.07 13.67
CA ALA A 72 7.80 3.37 13.04
C ALA A 72 7.32 3.18 11.59
N ASP A 73 6.23 3.85 11.23
CA ASP A 73 5.56 3.76 9.93
C ASP A 73 6.23 4.69 8.90
N PRO A 74 6.89 4.15 7.87
CA PRO A 74 7.53 4.95 6.83
C PRO A 74 6.55 5.70 5.92
N GLY A 75 5.28 5.27 5.88
CA GLY A 75 4.19 5.85 5.09
C GLY A 75 3.37 6.90 5.80
N LYS A 76 3.56 7.10 7.12
CA LYS A 76 2.85 8.11 7.89
C LYS A 76 3.14 9.51 7.37
N LYS A 77 2.13 10.14 6.77
CA LYS A 77 2.22 11.51 6.26
C LYS A 77 2.02 12.52 7.39
N VAL A 78 2.83 13.58 7.35
CA VAL A 78 2.72 14.73 8.22
C VAL A 78 2.91 16.01 7.42
N THR A 79 2.17 17.05 7.77
CA THR A 79 2.34 18.40 7.21
C THR A 79 3.56 19.03 7.87
N MET A 80 4.65 19.24 7.13
CA MET A 80 5.88 19.81 7.70
C MET A 80 5.63 21.25 8.17
N GLY A 81 5.98 21.53 9.43
CA GLY A 81 5.76 22.85 10.04
C GLY A 81 6.86 23.85 9.69
N VAL A 82 8.02 23.35 9.24
CA VAL A 82 9.20 24.15 8.90
C VAL A 82 9.72 23.62 7.56
N GLY A 83 10.11 24.54 6.67
CA GLY A 83 10.78 24.18 5.43
C GLY A 83 12.20 23.68 5.68
N PHE A 84 12.74 22.91 4.75
CA PHE A 84 14.08 22.36 4.85
C PHE A 84 14.88 22.69 3.61
N GLU A 85 15.97 23.43 3.78
CA GLU A 85 16.90 23.76 2.70
C GLU A 85 18.26 23.09 2.96
N LEU A 86 18.74 22.29 2.01
CA LEU A 86 20.06 21.69 2.06
C LEU A 86 20.69 21.64 0.67
N ASP A 87 21.85 22.28 0.51
CA ASP A 87 22.65 22.28 -0.72
C ASP A 87 21.86 22.65 -1.99
N GLY A 88 20.95 23.63 -1.87
CA GLY A 88 20.09 24.11 -2.96
C GLY A 88 18.86 23.24 -3.25
N VAL A 89 18.62 22.21 -2.43
CA VAL A 89 17.35 21.48 -2.40
C VAL A 89 16.46 22.12 -1.34
N ASP A 90 15.29 22.61 -1.74
CA ASP A 90 14.29 23.20 -0.85
C ASP A 90 13.06 22.29 -0.75
N MET A 91 12.48 22.24 0.43
CA MET A 91 11.29 21.47 0.77
C MET A 91 10.26 22.41 1.37
N ASP A 92 9.10 22.50 0.71
CA ASP A 92 8.06 23.43 1.07
C ASP A 92 7.50 23.18 2.47
N ALA A 93 7.49 24.22 3.30
CA ALA A 93 6.70 24.23 4.52
C ALA A 93 5.20 24.10 4.17
N GLY A 94 4.46 23.30 4.93
CA GLY A 94 3.02 23.08 4.71
C GLY A 94 2.68 21.99 3.70
N ALA A 95 3.67 21.39 3.03
CA ALA A 95 3.44 20.19 2.23
C ALA A 95 3.41 18.92 3.11
N GLU A 96 2.67 17.91 2.65
CA GLU A 96 2.54 16.63 3.35
C GLU A 96 3.58 15.62 2.88
N TYR A 97 4.42 15.20 3.81
CA TYR A 97 5.46 14.20 3.56
C TYR A 97 5.38 13.05 4.54
N SER A 98 5.51 11.84 3.99
CA SER A 98 5.94 10.66 4.75
C SER A 98 7.46 10.55 4.73
N ALA A 99 8.04 9.72 5.58
CA ALA A 99 9.47 9.43 5.51
C ALA A 99 9.86 8.83 4.14
N ALA A 100 9.05 7.94 3.58
CA ALA A 100 9.27 7.35 2.27
C ALA A 100 9.22 8.39 1.14
N SER A 101 8.14 9.19 1.07
CA SER A 101 8.00 10.21 0.02
C SER A 101 9.06 11.30 0.11
N LEU A 102 9.41 11.72 1.34
CA LEU A 102 10.49 12.69 1.57
C LEU A 102 11.83 12.15 1.04
N THR A 103 12.16 10.90 1.36
CA THR A 103 13.42 10.29 0.93
C THR A 103 13.50 10.16 -0.60
N VAL A 104 12.37 9.81 -1.27
CA VAL A 104 12.29 9.78 -2.74
C VAL A 104 12.51 11.18 -3.32
N GLN A 105 11.84 12.19 -2.79
CA GLN A 105 11.94 13.56 -3.29
C GLN A 105 13.36 14.09 -3.13
N LEU A 106 13.94 14.02 -1.91
CA LEU A 106 15.30 14.48 -1.65
C LEU A 106 16.32 13.80 -2.56
N ARG A 107 16.20 12.48 -2.76
CA ARG A 107 17.11 11.75 -3.66
C ARG A 107 16.97 12.22 -5.10
N THR A 108 15.75 12.50 -5.54
CA THR A 108 15.45 12.96 -6.90
C THR A 108 16.00 14.38 -7.12
N GLU A 109 15.81 15.28 -6.16
CA GLU A 109 16.34 16.64 -6.20
C GLU A 109 17.87 16.66 -6.17
N PHE A 110 18.51 15.82 -5.36
CA PHE A 110 19.97 15.72 -5.35
C PHE A 110 20.55 15.23 -6.68
N LEU A 111 19.90 14.27 -7.33
CA LEU A 111 20.33 13.75 -8.63
C LEU A 111 20.10 14.76 -9.76
N ASN A 112 18.95 15.43 -9.77
CA ASN A 112 18.51 16.25 -10.90
C ASN A 112 18.89 17.73 -10.74
N THR A 113 18.56 18.33 -9.60
CA THR A 113 18.68 19.77 -9.36
C THR A 113 20.08 20.13 -8.89
N ALA A 114 20.62 19.41 -7.91
CA ALA A 114 21.98 19.60 -7.45
C ALA A 114 23.04 18.91 -8.35
N ASN A 115 22.59 18.13 -9.34
CA ASN A 115 23.44 17.39 -10.29
C ASN A 115 24.54 16.56 -9.60
N LEU A 116 24.21 15.96 -8.46
CA LEU A 116 25.16 15.13 -7.71
C LEU A 116 25.31 13.76 -8.38
N PRO A 117 26.53 13.20 -8.43
CA PRO A 117 26.72 11.88 -8.98
C PRO A 117 26.04 10.82 -8.10
N PRO A 118 25.61 9.67 -8.65
CA PRO A 118 25.03 8.57 -7.87
C PRO A 118 25.95 8.02 -6.76
N SER A 119 27.26 8.25 -6.88
CA SER A 119 28.28 7.91 -5.89
C SER A 119 28.44 8.94 -4.77
N ASP A 120 27.71 10.07 -4.82
CA ASP A 120 27.68 11.02 -3.72
C ASP A 120 27.09 10.36 -2.47
N TRP A 121 27.72 10.60 -1.32
CA TRP A 121 27.37 9.94 -0.08
C TRP A 121 25.92 10.24 0.36
N ARG A 122 25.36 11.42 0.01
CA ARG A 122 23.94 11.77 0.28
C ARG A 122 23.01 10.90 -0.54
N VAL A 123 23.30 10.74 -1.83
CA VAL A 123 22.52 9.87 -2.74
C VAL A 123 22.63 8.41 -2.30
N MET A 124 23.82 7.95 -1.91
CA MET A 124 24.02 6.60 -1.38
C MET A 124 23.27 6.37 -0.06
N PHE A 125 23.31 7.34 0.86
CA PHE A 125 22.56 7.31 2.11
C PHE A 125 21.06 7.20 1.84
N LEU A 126 20.49 8.10 1.03
CA LEU A 126 19.06 8.10 0.69
C LEU A 126 18.65 6.83 -0.06
N THR A 127 19.50 6.29 -0.92
CA THR A 127 19.25 5.01 -1.60
C THR A 127 19.19 3.86 -0.59
N SER A 128 20.08 3.85 0.40
CA SER A 128 20.10 2.85 1.46
C SER A 128 18.90 2.99 2.40
N ALA A 129 18.54 4.22 2.74
CA ALA A 129 17.35 4.55 3.52
C ALA A 129 16.09 4.10 2.79
N LEU A 130 15.92 4.41 1.50
CA LEU A 130 14.79 3.94 0.69
C LEU A 130 14.69 2.42 0.68
N ALA A 131 15.82 1.72 0.55
CA ALA A 131 15.83 0.26 0.60
C ALA A 131 15.31 -0.26 1.94
N ALA A 132 15.74 0.34 3.06
CA ALA A 132 15.26 -0.03 4.40
C ALA A 132 13.76 0.25 4.57
N LEU A 133 13.27 1.43 4.17
CA LEU A 133 11.85 1.78 4.22
C LEU A 133 11.01 0.84 3.37
N ALA A 134 11.49 0.47 2.17
CA ALA A 134 10.78 -0.42 1.25
C ALA A 134 10.60 -1.83 1.81
N VAL A 135 11.53 -2.33 2.64
CA VAL A 135 11.37 -3.63 3.33
C VAL A 135 10.15 -3.62 4.24
N VAL A 136 9.95 -2.54 5.00
CA VAL A 136 8.82 -2.40 5.93
C VAL A 136 7.51 -2.12 5.19
N VAL A 137 7.53 -1.24 4.19
CA VAL A 137 6.34 -0.99 3.35
C VAL A 137 5.85 -2.29 2.68
N ARG A 138 6.76 -3.15 2.22
CA ARG A 138 6.40 -4.47 1.69
C ARG A 138 5.80 -5.39 2.76
N GLN A 139 6.21 -5.28 4.01
CA GLN A 139 5.68 -6.08 5.11
C GLN A 139 4.28 -5.61 5.54
N ASP A 140 3.99 -4.31 5.51
CA ASP A 140 2.66 -3.76 5.83
C ASP A 140 1.67 -3.85 4.64
N SER A 141 2.16 -3.76 3.40
CA SER A 141 1.35 -3.94 2.17
C SER A 141 1.10 -5.41 1.81
N LEU A 142 1.86 -6.34 2.39
CA LEU A 142 1.43 -7.73 2.54
C LEU A 142 0.38 -7.74 3.66
N GLY A 143 -0.84 -7.32 3.33
CA GLY A 143 -1.96 -7.17 4.25
C GLY A 143 -1.97 -8.28 5.29
N ALA A 144 -2.14 -7.88 6.56
CA ALA A 144 -2.14 -8.72 7.75
C ALA A 144 -2.07 -10.21 7.41
N LYS A 145 -0.89 -10.84 7.59
CA LYS A 145 -0.73 -12.29 7.39
C LYS A 145 -1.65 -13.04 8.36
N VAL A 146 -2.91 -13.19 7.97
CA VAL A 146 -3.89 -14.01 8.66
C VAL A 146 -3.54 -15.43 8.29
N LEU A 147 -3.25 -16.25 9.30
CA LEU A 147 -3.17 -17.69 9.10
C LEU A 147 -4.56 -18.17 8.66
N ILE A 148 -4.69 -18.47 7.37
CA ILE A 148 -5.90 -19.07 6.83
C ILE A 148 -5.77 -20.56 7.01
N ASP A 149 -6.74 -21.15 7.69
CA ASP A 149 -6.85 -22.60 7.84
C ASP A 149 -7.06 -23.25 6.47
N GLU A 150 -6.35 -24.34 6.17
CA GLU A 150 -6.41 -25.04 4.88
C GLU A 150 -7.85 -25.48 4.54
N SER A 151 -8.69 -25.79 5.54
CA SER A 151 -10.08 -26.20 5.30
C SER A 151 -10.96 -25.07 4.75
N LEU A 152 -10.57 -23.80 4.96
CA LEU A 152 -11.25 -22.65 4.35
C LEU A 152 -10.88 -22.55 2.87
N GLN A 153 -9.60 -22.71 2.54
CA GLN A 153 -9.14 -22.74 1.14
C GLN A 153 -9.81 -23.90 0.38
N ASP A 154 -9.80 -25.11 0.94
CA ASP A 154 -10.45 -26.28 0.35
C ASP A 154 -11.97 -26.09 0.17
N ARG A 155 -12.60 -25.23 0.99
CA ARG A 155 -14.01 -24.89 0.82
C ARG A 155 -14.22 -23.98 -0.38
N TRP A 156 -13.38 -22.96 -0.56
CA TRP A 156 -13.46 -22.05 -1.71
C TRP A 156 -13.09 -22.76 -3.02
N GLU A 157 -12.10 -23.66 -3.01
CA GLU A 157 -11.80 -24.53 -4.16
C GLU A 157 -13.02 -25.39 -4.54
N ARG A 158 -13.72 -25.97 -3.56
CA ARG A 158 -14.98 -26.70 -3.81
C ARG A 158 -16.09 -25.83 -4.37
N VAL A 159 -16.18 -24.56 -3.95
CA VAL A 159 -17.15 -23.62 -4.51
C VAL A 159 -16.80 -23.33 -5.97
N LEU A 160 -15.54 -23.04 -6.29
CA LEU A 160 -15.10 -22.78 -7.67
C LEU A 160 -15.44 -23.95 -8.61
N HIS A 161 -15.17 -25.18 -8.18
CA HIS A 161 -15.43 -26.40 -8.95
C HIS A 161 -16.86 -26.96 -8.83
N ALA A 162 -17.76 -26.30 -8.09
CA ALA A 162 -19.15 -26.73 -7.99
C ALA A 162 -19.85 -26.62 -9.35
N SER A 163 -20.86 -27.46 -9.60
CA SER A 163 -21.60 -27.44 -10.87
C SER A 163 -22.68 -26.35 -10.95
N CYS A 164 -22.83 -25.53 -9.92
CA CYS A 164 -23.91 -24.53 -9.79
C CYS A 164 -23.50 -23.14 -10.30
N HIS A 165 -22.85 -23.09 -11.45
CA HIS A 165 -22.46 -21.84 -12.09
C HIS A 165 -23.68 -21.09 -12.64
N ASP A 166 -23.75 -19.79 -12.40
CA ASP A 166 -24.82 -18.89 -12.86
C ASP A 166 -24.32 -17.86 -13.91
N VAL A 167 -23.05 -17.98 -14.29
CA VAL A 167 -22.41 -17.24 -15.39
C VAL A 167 -21.31 -18.10 -16.01
N ALA A 168 -21.09 -17.94 -17.31
CA ALA A 168 -20.06 -18.64 -18.05
C ALA A 168 -19.17 -17.66 -18.83
N PHE A 169 -17.89 -17.99 -18.93
CA PHE A 169 -16.96 -17.33 -19.82
C PHE A 169 -16.78 -18.16 -21.09
N GLU A 170 -16.88 -17.51 -22.24
CA GLU A 170 -16.58 -18.09 -23.54
C GLU A 170 -15.19 -17.61 -23.97
N VAL A 171 -14.24 -18.54 -24.05
CA VAL A 171 -12.83 -18.31 -24.39
C VAL A 171 -12.50 -19.02 -25.70
N ASN A 172 -11.29 -18.78 -26.23
CA ASN A 172 -10.90 -19.29 -27.55
C ASN A 172 -10.99 -20.81 -27.71
N ASP A 173 -10.68 -21.54 -26.66
CA ASP A 173 -10.55 -23.00 -26.66
C ASP A 173 -11.57 -23.69 -25.74
N GLY A 174 -12.60 -22.98 -25.27
CA GLY A 174 -13.65 -23.60 -24.46
C GLY A 174 -14.54 -22.65 -23.66
N CYS A 175 -15.14 -23.20 -22.61
CA CYS A 175 -16.03 -22.48 -21.71
C CYS A 175 -15.69 -22.80 -20.25
N VAL A 176 -15.75 -21.78 -19.38
CA VAL A 176 -15.47 -21.89 -17.95
C VAL A 176 -16.60 -21.24 -17.16
N GLY A 177 -17.27 -22.01 -16.29
CA GLY A 177 -18.34 -21.49 -15.43
C GLY A 177 -17.81 -20.80 -14.17
N ALA A 178 -18.58 -19.86 -13.64
CA ALA A 178 -18.30 -19.12 -12.41
C ALA A 178 -19.60 -18.68 -11.70
N HIS A 179 -19.44 -17.90 -10.63
CA HIS A 179 -20.53 -17.39 -9.80
C HIS A 179 -20.59 -15.86 -9.85
N VAL A 180 -21.71 -15.29 -10.30
CA VAL A 180 -21.97 -13.84 -10.37
C VAL A 180 -21.73 -13.18 -9.02
N ALA A 181 -22.15 -13.83 -7.93
CA ALA A 181 -21.97 -13.31 -6.57
C ALA A 181 -20.49 -13.08 -6.22
N VAL A 182 -19.60 -13.99 -6.63
CA VAL A 182 -18.16 -13.86 -6.35
C VAL A 182 -17.53 -12.82 -7.27
N LEU A 183 -17.84 -12.88 -8.57
CA LEU A 183 -17.30 -11.93 -9.56
C LEU A 183 -17.68 -10.49 -9.25
N SER A 184 -18.93 -10.25 -8.86
CA SER A 184 -19.46 -8.92 -8.55
C SER A 184 -18.81 -8.31 -7.30
N GLN A 185 -18.45 -9.13 -6.32
CA GLN A 185 -17.75 -8.64 -5.13
C GLN A 185 -16.26 -8.43 -5.36
N SER A 186 -15.70 -9.12 -6.35
CA SER A 186 -14.25 -9.08 -6.62
C SER A 186 -13.86 -8.03 -7.67
N SER A 187 -14.83 -7.49 -8.41
CA SER A 187 -14.57 -6.55 -9.50
C SER A 187 -15.76 -5.59 -9.69
N PRO A 188 -15.55 -4.28 -9.55
CA PRO A 188 -16.56 -3.27 -9.89
C PRO A 188 -16.99 -3.34 -11.36
N VAL A 189 -16.07 -3.72 -12.24
CA VAL A 189 -16.33 -3.86 -13.68
C VAL A 189 -17.29 -5.03 -13.92
N LEU A 190 -17.03 -6.19 -13.34
CA LEU A 190 -17.89 -7.36 -13.47
C LEU A 190 -19.23 -7.15 -12.76
N GLN A 191 -19.24 -6.46 -11.62
CA GLN A 191 -20.47 -6.06 -10.94
C GLN A 191 -21.36 -5.23 -11.86
N ALA A 192 -20.82 -4.17 -12.46
CA ALA A 192 -21.56 -3.31 -13.37
C ALA A 192 -22.06 -4.09 -14.59
N MET A 193 -21.20 -4.91 -15.19
CA MET A 193 -21.49 -5.72 -16.37
C MET A 193 -22.60 -6.74 -16.11
N LEU A 194 -22.62 -7.39 -14.94
CA LEU A 194 -23.55 -8.50 -14.65
C LEU A 194 -24.83 -8.06 -13.94
N SER A 195 -24.83 -6.88 -13.30
CA SER A 195 -25.96 -6.38 -12.51
C SER A 195 -26.80 -5.35 -13.25
N SER A 196 -26.25 -4.66 -14.25
CA SER A 196 -27.02 -3.66 -15.00
C SER A 196 -27.69 -4.30 -16.23
N GLY A 197 -29.02 -4.20 -16.33
CA GLY A 197 -29.80 -4.76 -17.44
C GLY A 197 -29.58 -4.09 -18.81
N SER A 198 -28.51 -3.29 -18.95
CA SER A 198 -28.13 -2.65 -20.21
C SER A 198 -27.04 -3.40 -20.96
N PHE A 199 -26.42 -4.42 -20.35
CA PHE A 199 -25.41 -5.24 -20.98
C PHE A 199 -25.98 -6.59 -21.40
N ARG A 200 -25.53 -7.06 -22.57
CA ARG A 200 -25.90 -8.38 -23.09
C ARG A 200 -25.44 -9.49 -22.15
N GLU A 201 -24.33 -9.29 -21.46
CA GLU A 201 -23.74 -10.21 -20.49
C GLU A 201 -24.64 -10.37 -19.25
N ALA A 202 -25.36 -9.31 -18.83
CA ALA A 202 -26.32 -9.37 -17.73
C ALA A 202 -27.53 -10.25 -18.06
N GLU A 203 -27.99 -10.22 -19.31
CA GLU A 203 -29.14 -11.03 -19.78
C GLU A 203 -28.72 -12.46 -20.14
N SER A 204 -27.65 -12.61 -20.93
CA SER A 204 -27.20 -13.90 -21.46
C SER A 204 -26.44 -14.74 -20.44
N LYS A 205 -25.89 -14.12 -19.39
CA LYS A 205 -24.98 -14.75 -18.43
C LYS A 205 -23.76 -15.40 -19.08
N VAL A 206 -23.34 -14.87 -20.23
CA VAL A 206 -22.13 -15.28 -20.95
C VAL A 206 -21.22 -14.07 -21.15
N ILE A 207 -19.96 -14.19 -20.72
CA ILE A 207 -18.92 -13.17 -20.89
C ILE A 207 -17.94 -13.67 -21.96
N GLN A 208 -17.78 -12.93 -23.05
CA GLN A 208 -16.85 -13.30 -24.11
C GLN A 208 -15.44 -12.77 -23.85
N VAL A 209 -14.44 -13.65 -23.94
CA VAL A 209 -13.03 -13.35 -23.69
C VAL A 209 -12.16 -13.97 -24.79
N PRO A 210 -12.23 -13.44 -26.03
CA PRO A 210 -11.57 -14.02 -27.19
C PRO A 210 -10.04 -13.85 -27.20
N ASP A 211 -9.45 -13.23 -26.17
CA ASP A 211 -8.00 -13.05 -26.07
C ASP A 211 -7.39 -13.95 -24.98
N CYS A 212 -8.19 -14.82 -24.37
CA CYS A 212 -7.78 -15.70 -23.28
C CYS A 212 -8.08 -17.15 -23.63
N ASP A 213 -7.32 -18.07 -23.05
CA ASP A 213 -7.55 -19.51 -23.12
C ASP A 213 -8.12 -20.03 -21.79
N VAL A 214 -8.60 -21.28 -21.80
CA VAL A 214 -9.19 -21.92 -20.61
C VAL A 214 -8.19 -21.95 -19.44
N LYS A 215 -6.89 -22.12 -19.71
CA LYS A 215 -5.86 -22.23 -18.68
C LYS A 215 -5.60 -20.90 -17.97
N GLY A 216 -5.37 -19.83 -18.73
CA GLY A 216 -5.19 -18.49 -18.18
C GLY A 216 -6.42 -18.02 -17.42
N LEU A 217 -7.62 -18.30 -17.94
CA LEU A 217 -8.86 -17.93 -17.26
C LEU A 217 -9.07 -18.74 -15.97
N ARG A 218 -8.75 -20.04 -15.95
CA ARG A 218 -8.82 -20.84 -14.72
C ARG A 218 -7.87 -20.33 -13.66
N LEU A 219 -6.63 -20.02 -14.04
CA LEU A 219 -5.67 -19.42 -13.10
C LEU A 219 -6.18 -18.09 -12.54
N PHE A 220 -6.78 -17.23 -13.39
CA PHE A 220 -7.40 -16.00 -12.92
C PHE A 220 -8.52 -16.27 -11.90
N LEU A 221 -9.39 -17.25 -12.16
CA LEU A 221 -10.46 -17.62 -11.23
C LEU A 221 -9.94 -18.27 -9.95
N ASP A 222 -8.91 -19.11 -10.00
CA ASP A 222 -8.25 -19.67 -8.81
C ASP A 222 -7.76 -18.55 -7.88
N LEU A 223 -7.05 -17.57 -8.46
CA LEU A 223 -6.56 -16.40 -7.74
C LEU A 223 -7.71 -15.56 -7.18
N LEU A 224 -8.79 -15.39 -7.93
CA LEU A 224 -9.95 -14.60 -7.52
C LEU A 224 -10.75 -15.28 -6.39
N TYR A 225 -10.89 -16.60 -6.41
CA TYR A 225 -11.67 -17.35 -5.40
C TYR A 225 -10.87 -17.69 -4.15
N THR A 226 -9.59 -18.00 -4.30
CA THR A 226 -8.77 -18.59 -3.23
C THR A 226 -7.57 -17.74 -2.84
N GLY A 227 -7.24 -16.71 -3.62
CA GLY A 227 -6.04 -15.89 -3.43
C GLY A 227 -4.74 -16.56 -3.88
N GLY A 228 -4.80 -17.76 -4.44
CA GLY A 228 -3.64 -18.55 -4.87
C GLY A 228 -3.99 -19.64 -5.86
N THR A 229 -3.02 -20.49 -6.18
CA THR A 229 -3.24 -21.75 -6.88
C THR A 229 -2.27 -22.81 -6.35
N ARG A 230 -2.67 -24.07 -6.39
CA ARG A 230 -1.82 -25.22 -6.02
C ARG A 230 -1.09 -25.81 -7.23
N GLU A 231 -1.47 -25.39 -8.44
CA GLU A 231 -0.84 -25.86 -9.67
C GLU A 231 0.46 -25.11 -9.97
N GLU A 232 1.39 -25.77 -10.65
CA GLU A 232 2.61 -25.12 -11.11
C GLU A 232 2.27 -24.17 -12.26
N VAL A 233 2.48 -22.88 -12.02
CA VAL A 233 2.12 -21.83 -12.97
C VAL A 233 3.24 -21.62 -13.98
N ALA A 234 2.98 -21.98 -15.24
CA ALA A 234 3.85 -21.64 -16.35
C ALA A 234 3.72 -20.15 -16.72
N VAL A 235 4.78 -19.55 -17.26
CA VAL A 235 4.86 -18.10 -17.54
C VAL A 235 3.78 -17.64 -18.53
N ASP A 236 3.51 -18.45 -19.55
CA ASP A 236 2.44 -18.22 -20.53
C ASP A 236 1.05 -18.19 -19.88
N MET A 237 0.78 -19.11 -18.97
CA MET A 237 -0.48 -19.13 -18.20
C MET A 237 -0.61 -17.91 -17.29
N ALA A 238 0.47 -17.49 -16.61
CA ALA A 238 0.49 -16.30 -15.77
C ALA A 238 0.20 -15.03 -16.58
N LEU A 239 0.81 -14.89 -17.77
CA LEU A 239 0.55 -13.78 -18.67
C LEU A 239 -0.90 -13.77 -19.15
N ALA A 240 -1.44 -14.93 -19.53
CA ALA A 240 -2.82 -15.07 -19.96
C ALA A 240 -3.84 -14.76 -18.84
N ALA A 241 -3.49 -14.98 -17.57
CA ALA A 241 -4.30 -14.62 -16.41
C ALA A 241 -4.19 -13.13 -16.03
N LEU A 242 -3.10 -12.45 -16.40
CA LEU A 242 -2.89 -11.04 -16.10
C LEU A 242 -3.82 -10.13 -16.93
N ASP A 243 -4.11 -10.51 -18.17
CA ASP A 243 -5.02 -9.78 -19.05
C ASP A 243 -6.45 -9.64 -18.46
N PRO A 244 -7.14 -10.73 -18.05
CA PRO A 244 -8.45 -10.60 -17.40
C PRO A 244 -8.34 -9.88 -16.05
N ALA A 245 -7.26 -10.09 -15.28
CA ALA A 245 -7.06 -9.39 -14.00
C ALA A 245 -6.96 -7.87 -14.18
N HIS A 246 -6.21 -7.41 -15.18
CA HIS A 246 -6.08 -5.99 -15.50
C HIS A 246 -7.40 -5.44 -16.07
N ARG A 247 -8.00 -6.15 -17.03
CA ARG A 247 -9.26 -5.76 -17.69
C ARG A 247 -10.40 -5.56 -16.70
N TRP A 248 -10.49 -6.41 -15.68
CA TRP A 248 -11.58 -6.38 -14.70
C TRP A 248 -11.17 -5.85 -13.34
N GLN A 249 -9.93 -5.38 -13.16
CA GLN A 249 -9.44 -4.86 -11.88
C GLN A 249 -9.60 -5.88 -10.73
N GLY A 250 -9.62 -7.18 -11.04
CA GLY A 250 -10.05 -8.26 -10.14
C GLY A 250 -9.00 -8.73 -9.12
N LEU A 251 -7.82 -8.13 -9.11
CA LEU A 251 -6.73 -8.42 -8.15
C LEU A 251 -6.29 -7.18 -7.35
N ALA A 252 -7.07 -6.10 -7.37
CA ALA A 252 -6.78 -4.93 -6.55
C ALA A 252 -7.00 -5.27 -5.06
N ALA A 253 -5.90 -5.61 -4.39
CA ALA A 253 -5.84 -5.78 -2.94
C ALA A 253 -6.52 -4.60 -2.21
N GLY A 254 -7.53 -4.90 -1.39
CA GLY A 254 -7.87 -4.11 -0.20
C GLY A 254 -8.44 -2.70 -0.41
N GLY A 255 -8.89 -2.32 -1.61
CA GLY A 255 -9.60 -1.07 -1.82
C GLY A 255 -11.04 -1.17 -1.30
N CYS A 256 -11.22 -1.15 0.02
CA CYS A 256 -12.54 -0.95 0.63
C CYS A 256 -13.16 0.33 0.05
N PRO A 257 -14.27 0.25 -0.71
CA PRO A 257 -15.05 1.44 -1.01
C PRO A 257 -15.64 1.89 0.33
N ARG A 258 -15.16 3.00 0.87
CA ARG A 258 -15.91 3.72 1.91
C ARG A 258 -17.22 4.14 1.25
N GLU A 259 -18.26 3.35 1.44
CA GLU A 259 -19.63 3.80 1.23
C GLU A 259 -19.85 4.97 2.18
N ASP A 260 -19.81 6.17 1.61
CA ASP A 260 -20.27 7.40 2.22
C ASP A 260 -21.79 7.25 2.39
N LEU A 261 -22.19 6.67 3.53
CA LEU A 261 -23.58 6.54 3.92
C LEU A 261 -24.19 7.94 3.93
N GLY A 262 -25.07 8.14 2.95
CA GLY A 262 -25.63 9.43 2.60
C GLY A 262 -26.16 10.20 3.80
N ARG A 263 -25.74 11.47 3.88
CA ARG A 263 -26.52 12.50 4.55
C ARG A 263 -27.94 12.50 3.97
N PRO A 264 -28.99 12.40 4.80
CA PRO A 264 -30.33 12.67 4.34
C PRO A 264 -30.43 14.16 4.00
N THR A 265 -30.63 14.47 2.72
CA THR A 265 -31.15 15.78 2.31
C THR A 265 -32.59 15.89 2.77
N HIS A 266 -32.82 16.43 3.97
CA HIS A 266 -34.14 16.90 4.36
C HIS A 266 -34.45 18.18 3.58
N ARG A 267 -35.22 18.00 2.50
CA ARG A 267 -35.94 19.05 1.80
C ARG A 267 -37.36 19.06 2.37
N GLU A 268 -37.58 19.88 3.40
CA GLU A 268 -38.92 20.29 3.81
C GLU A 268 -39.13 21.72 3.37
N ASP A 269 -39.70 21.89 2.18
CA ASP A 269 -40.49 23.06 1.86
C ASP A 269 -41.96 22.64 1.92
N LEU A 270 -42.75 23.48 2.61
CA LEU A 270 -44.17 23.80 2.44
C LEU A 270 -45.00 23.66 3.74
N ARG A 271 -45.10 24.75 4.51
CA ARG A 271 -46.27 25.66 4.51
C ARG A 271 -46.30 26.56 5.74
N GLY A 272 -46.51 27.86 5.48
CA GLY A 272 -47.42 28.68 6.28
C GLY A 272 -46.79 29.91 6.91
N SER A 273 -47.00 31.09 6.30
CA SER A 273 -47.77 32.19 6.90
C SER A 273 -47.71 33.46 6.03
N CYS A 274 -48.91 34.02 5.81
CA CYS A 274 -49.28 35.31 5.22
C CYS A 274 -49.22 35.45 3.69
#